data_AF-A0A7D5P8M6-F1
#
_entry.id   AF-A0A7D5P8M6-F1
#
_cell.length_a   1.000
_cell.length_b   1.000
_cell.length_c   1.000
_cell.angle_alpha   90.00
_cell.angle_beta   90.00
_cell.angle_gamma   90.00
#
_symmetry.space_group_name_H-M   'P 1'
#
loop_
_entity.id
_entity.type
_entity.pdbx_description
1 polymer ?
#
loop_
_entity_poly.entity_id
_entity_poly.type
_entity_poly.pdbx_seq_one_letter_code
_entity_poly.pdbx_strand_id
1 'polypeptide(L)' 'MVAPDELAELLAEPYRVACPNGHTALRPAATIPSAYCRSCRESYHASELVDRRTDPDACKPYRRGND' A
#
# COMPACT_ATOMS: atom_id res chain seq x y z
N MET A 1 10.31 7.47 -13.22
CA MET A 1 8.89 7.71 -13.56
C MET A 1 8.22 6.34 -13.53
N VAL A 2 7.25 6.11 -12.64
CA VAL A 2 6.57 4.79 -12.51
C VAL A 2 5.50 4.69 -13.60
N ALA A 3 5.57 3.65 -14.42
CA ALA A 3 4.56 3.37 -15.43
C ALA A 3 3.24 2.89 -14.78
N PRO A 4 2.07 3.15 -15.37
CA PRO A 4 0.79 2.67 -14.85
C PRO A 4 0.72 1.14 -14.75
N ASP A 5 1.46 0.43 -15.60
CA ASP A 5 1.55 -1.04 -15.60
C ASP A 5 2.31 -1.56 -14.36
N GLU A 6 3.46 -0.98 -14.04
CA GLU A 6 4.20 -1.31 -12.81
C GLU A 6 3.39 -0.99 -11.55
N LEU A 7 2.58 0.08 -11.58
CA LEU A 7 1.68 0.38 -10.47
C LEU A 7 0.64 -0.72 -10.27
N ALA A 8 0.06 -1.25 -11.35
CA ALA A 8 -0.92 -2.33 -11.28
C ALA A 8 -0.32 -3.59 -10.66
N GLU A 9 0.94 -3.93 -10.99
CA GLU A 9 1.66 -5.05 -10.37
C GLU A 9 1.98 -4.80 -8.89
N LEU A 10 2.39 -3.58 -8.53
CA LEU A 10 2.63 -3.19 -7.13
C LEU A 10 1.37 -3.25 -6.26
N LEU A 11 0.21 -2.88 -6.82
CA LEU A 11 -1.09 -2.96 -6.17
C LEU A 11 -1.76 -4.34 -6.30
N ALA A 12 -1.22 -5.24 -7.13
CA ALA A 12 -1.63 -6.64 -7.16
C ALA A 12 -1.22 -7.38 -5.88
N GLU A 13 -0.28 -6.82 -5.11
CA GLU A 13 0.05 -7.23 -3.74
C GLU A 13 -0.76 -6.36 -2.74
N PRO A 14 -2.00 -6.73 -2.38
CA PRO A 14 -2.90 -5.88 -1.59
C PRO A 14 -2.36 -5.51 -0.20
N TYR A 15 -1.42 -6.27 0.34
CA TYR A 15 -0.80 -6.01 1.65
C TYR A 15 0.38 -5.04 1.57
N ARG A 16 0.87 -4.77 0.37
CA ARG A 16 2.09 -4.01 0.14
C ARG A 16 1.87 -2.51 0.21
N VAL A 17 0.76 -2.04 -0.35
CA VAL A 17 0.49 -0.61 -0.53
C VAL A 17 -0.76 -0.23 0.26
N ALA A 18 -0.69 0.86 1.01
CA ALA A 18 -1.80 1.42 1.78
C ALA A 18 -2.03 2.89 1.41
N CYS A 19 -3.27 3.36 1.57
CA CYS A 19 -3.56 4.80 1.49
C CYS A 19 -2.85 5.55 2.63
N PRO A 20 -2.70 6.88 2.59
CA PRO A 20 -2.17 7.68 3.71
C PRO A 20 -2.88 7.43 5.05
N ASN A 21 -4.16 7.05 5.01
CA ASN A 21 -4.95 6.68 6.20
C ASN A 21 -4.69 5.23 6.70
N GLY A 22 -3.86 4.43 6.04
CA GLY A 22 -3.51 3.06 6.44
C GLY A 22 -4.41 1.94 5.93
N HIS A 23 -5.34 2.20 5.01
CA HIS A 23 -6.19 1.17 4.39
C HIS A 23 -5.49 0.49 3.20
N THR A 24 -5.56 -0.84 3.18
CA THR A 24 -5.10 -1.70 2.07
C THR A 24 -6.18 -1.99 1.03
N ALA A 25 -7.40 -1.47 1.23
CA ALA A 25 -8.53 -1.62 0.31
C ALA A 25 -8.40 -0.69 -0.92
N LEU A 26 -7.24 -0.71 -1.56
CA LEU A 26 -6.91 0.08 -2.74
C LEU A 26 -7.24 -0.70 -4.02
N ARG A 27 -7.64 0.00 -5.08
CA ARG A 27 -7.78 -0.53 -6.44
C ARG A 27 -6.88 0.28 -7.38
N PRO A 28 -5.94 -0.34 -8.09
CA PRO A 28 -5.18 0.37 -9.13
C PRO A 28 -6.13 0.83 -10.24
N ALA A 29 -5.90 2.04 -10.75
CA ALA A 29 -6.50 2.49 -11.99
C ALA A 29 -5.73 1.91 -13.19
N ALA A 30 -6.44 1.45 -14.22
CA ALA A 30 -5.82 0.80 -15.38
C ALA A 30 -5.09 1.78 -16.32
N THR A 31 -5.45 3.07 -16.28
CA THR A 31 -5.02 4.06 -17.27
C THR A 31 -4.11 5.14 -16.70
N ILE A 32 -4.09 5.30 -15.38
CA ILE A 32 -3.34 6.35 -14.69
C ILE A 32 -2.59 5.73 -13.52
N PRO A 33 -1.41 6.28 -13.16
CA PRO A 33 -0.65 5.83 -12.00
C PRO A 33 -1.28 6.31 -10.68
N SER A 34 -2.55 5.97 -10.45
CA SER A 34 -3.32 6.27 -9.24
C SER A 34 -4.03 5.03 -8.70
N ALA A 35 -4.31 5.02 -7.40
CA ALA A 35 -5.12 3.99 -6.76
C ALA A 35 -6.34 4.60 -6.05
N TYR A 36 -7.48 3.95 -6.21
CA TYR A 36 -8.72 4.29 -5.55
C TYR A 36 -8.87 3.54 -4.22
N CYS A 37 -8.97 4.27 -3.12
CA CYS A 37 -9.24 3.69 -1.81
C CYS A 37 -10.76 3.50 -1.63
N ARG A 38 -11.23 2.27 -1.43
CA ARG A 38 -12.67 2.01 -1.19
C ARG A 38 -13.14 2.50 0.18
N SER A 39 -12.25 2.56 1.17
CA SER A 39 -12.58 3.01 2.53
C SER A 39 -12.68 4.53 2.61
N CYS A 40 -11.68 5.24 2.09
CA CYS A 40 -11.69 6.71 2.03
C CYS A 40 -12.59 7.26 0.91
N ARG A 41 -12.93 6.41 -0.09
CA ARG A 41 -13.67 6.75 -1.31
C ARG A 41 -13.00 7.84 -2.15
N GLU A 42 -11.68 7.90 -2.07
CA GLU A 42 -10.84 8.91 -2.72
C GLU A 42 -9.75 8.24 -3.56
N SER A 43 -9.29 8.96 -4.58
CA SER A 43 -8.23 8.51 -5.49
C SER A 43 -6.92 9.19 -5.11
N TYR A 44 -5.90 8.39 -4.83
CA TYR A 44 -4.56 8.88 -4.49
C TYR A 44 -3.59 8.54 -5.62
N HIS A 45 -2.62 9.41 -5.89
CA HIS A 45 -1.56 9.09 -6.84
C HIS A 45 -0.63 8.02 -6.26
N ALA A 46 0.04 7.22 -7.11
CA ALA A 46 1.01 6.22 -6.66
C ALA A 46 2.07 6.78 -5.70
N SER A 47 2.46 8.03 -5.93
CA SER A 47 3.46 8.76 -5.13
C SER A 47 2.96 9.14 -3.72
N GLU A 48 1.64 9.16 -3.50
CA GLU A 48 1.02 9.45 -2.20
C GLU A 48 0.68 8.18 -1.43
N LEU A 49 0.77 7.02 -2.08
CA LEU A 49 0.53 5.74 -1.44
C LEU A 49 1.73 5.36 -0.57
N VAL A 50 1.40 4.76 0.58
CA VAL A 50 2.38 4.30 1.55
C VAL A 50 2.71 2.84 1.25
N ASP A 51 3.92 2.59 0.74
CA ASP A 51 4.44 1.23 0.54
C ASP A 51 4.95 0.68 1.88
N ARG A 52 4.22 -0.29 2.44
CA ARG A 52 4.54 -1.01 3.67
C ARG A 52 5.59 -2.11 3.47
N ARG A 53 6.06 -2.37 2.23
CA ARG A 53 7.18 -3.30 2.00
C ARG A 53 8.49 -2.71 2.51
N THR A 54 8.60 -1.39 2.49
CA THR A 54 9.79 -0.66 2.95
C THR A 54 9.73 -0.39 4.45
N ASP A 55 9.32 -1.41 5.20
CA ASP A 55 9.69 -1.51 6.61
C ASP A 55 10.76 -2.61 6.72
N PRO A 56 12.06 -2.26 6.66
CA PRO A 56 13.11 -3.16 7.08
C PRO A 56 13.21 -3.29 8.62
N ASP A 57 12.30 -2.72 9.43
CA ASP A 57 12.45 -2.68 10.89
C ASP A 57 11.13 -2.84 11.65
N ALA A 58 10.70 -4.09 11.83
CA ALA A 58 10.53 -4.70 13.13
C ALA A 58 9.57 -5.90 13.04
N CYS A 59 10.08 -7.02 12.50
CA CYS A 59 9.86 -8.27 13.22
C CYS A 59 10.59 -8.18 14.57
N LYS A 60 10.13 -7.30 15.48
CA LYS A 60 10.38 -7.50 16.91
C LYS A 60 9.67 -8.80 17.22
N PRO A 61 10.41 -9.88 17.56
CA PRO A 61 9.74 -11.04 18.11
C PRO A 61 9.05 -10.51 19.37
N TYR A 62 7.73 -10.58 19.38
CA TYR A 62 6.92 -10.55 20.58
C TYR A 62 7.36 -11.73 21.45
N ARG A 63 8.52 -11.64 22.11
CA ARG A 63 8.85 -12.48 23.26
C ARG A 63 7.96 -11.99 24.39
N ARG A 64 6.75 -12.52 24.37
CA ARG A 64 5.89 -12.68 25.54
C ARG A 64 6.64 -13.63 26.49
N GLY A 65 7.46 -13.07 27.37
CA GLY A 65 7.95 -13.74 28.56
C GLY A 65 7.08 -13.28 29.73
N ASN A 66 6.19 -14.16 30.16
CA ASN A 66 5.31 -14.01 31.31
C ASN A 66 6.06 -14.55 32.53
N ASP A 67 6.08 -13.78 33.62
CA ASP A 67 6.34 -14.10 35.05
C ASP A 67 7.21 -13.03 35.72
#